data_AF-A0A937T5Q1-F1
#
_entry.id   AF-A0A937T5Q1-F1
#
_cell.length_a   1.000
_cell.length_b   1.000
_cell.length_c   1.000
_cell.angle_alpha   90.00
_cell.angle_beta   90.00
_cell.angle_gamma   90.00
#
_symmetry.space_group_name_H-M   'P 1'
#
loop_
_entity.id
_entity.type
_entity.pdbx_description
1 polymer ?
#
loop_
_entity_poly.entity_id
_entity_poly.type
_entity_poly.pdbx_seq_one_letter_code
_entity_poly.pdbx_strand_id
1 'polypeptide(L)'
;VATETNARAVLGTVPVESDGSAYFEVPAGKLVYFQALDERGMAVQSMRSGTYVHPGESLTCQGCHEPKHQSPNLPKTVPLALQREPSKIQPDADGSNPFNFPRLVQPVLDRHCVECHRQEKALDLSGLVADKHGWTRSYANLAEKYGFYFHVSNGSINSGIHGGSRTIAGRFGARASRLLEYLDETHYGVELSEEDFRRIVLWLDCNSEFYGAYYNTEAQARGETVYPRLD
;
A
#
# COMPACT_ATOMS: atom_id res chain seq x y z
N VAL A 1 -6.44 3.69 -20.62
CA VAL A 1 -5.54 2.85 -19.80
C VAL A 1 -5.09 3.67 -18.60
N ALA A 2 -5.45 3.25 -17.38
CA ALA A 2 -5.26 3.99 -16.12
C ALA A 2 -5.96 5.36 -16.05
N THR A 3 -7.30 5.38 -16.16
CA THR A 3 -8.13 6.59 -15.97
C THR A 3 -8.54 6.83 -14.52
N GLU A 4 -8.05 6.03 -13.57
CA GLU A 4 -8.49 6.10 -12.18
C GLU A 4 -7.30 5.93 -11.21
N THR A 5 -7.40 6.57 -10.04
CA THR A 5 -6.28 7.30 -9.42
C THR A 5 -5.42 6.55 -8.41
N ASN A 6 -5.76 5.36 -7.90
CA ASN A 6 -4.95 4.71 -6.85
C ASN A 6 -4.92 3.17 -6.89
N ALA A 7 -4.07 2.58 -6.02
CA ALA A 7 -3.65 1.18 -6.01
C ALA A 7 -4.82 0.19 -6.07
N ARG A 8 -4.88 -0.57 -7.17
CA ARG A 8 -5.96 -1.52 -7.47
C ARG A 8 -5.83 -2.84 -6.70
N ALA A 9 -4.58 -3.24 -6.43
CA ALA A 9 -4.23 -4.49 -5.75
C ALA A 9 -2.76 -4.47 -5.31
N VAL A 10 -2.48 -5.11 -4.18
CA VAL A 10 -1.13 -5.45 -3.75
C VAL A 10 -0.82 -6.85 -4.29
N LEU A 11 0.07 -6.96 -5.27
CA LEU A 11 0.42 -8.28 -5.81
C LEU A 11 1.09 -9.16 -4.77
N GLY A 12 1.83 -8.55 -3.85
CA GLY A 12 2.56 -9.21 -2.79
C GLY A 12 3.97 -8.63 -2.61
N THR A 13 4.83 -9.40 -1.95
CA THR A 13 6.23 -9.04 -1.66
C THR A 13 7.21 -10.00 -2.29
N VAL A 14 8.43 -9.52 -2.50
CA VAL A 14 9.58 -10.29 -2.99
C VAL A 14 10.81 -9.93 -2.15
N PRO A 15 11.76 -10.86 -1.95
CA PRO A 15 12.93 -10.58 -1.13
C PRO A 15 13.89 -9.61 -1.80
N VAL A 16 14.56 -8.82 -0.98
CA VAL A 16 15.73 -8.01 -1.34
C VAL A 16 16.95 -8.64 -0.67
N GLU A 17 18.00 -8.88 -1.45
CA GLU A 17 19.25 -9.47 -0.96
C GLU A 17 20.04 -8.47 -0.10
N SER A 18 21.03 -8.96 0.65
CA SER A 18 21.87 -8.11 1.52
C SER A 18 22.69 -7.06 0.77
N ASP A 19 22.91 -7.23 -0.54
CA ASP A 19 23.56 -6.24 -1.41
C ASP A 19 22.57 -5.22 -2.02
N GLY A 20 21.30 -5.28 -1.63
CA GLY A 20 20.22 -4.40 -2.11
C GLY A 20 19.59 -4.83 -3.43
N SER A 21 20.03 -5.96 -4.02
CA SER A 21 19.49 -6.43 -5.30
C SER A 21 18.19 -7.22 -5.14
N ALA A 22 17.32 -7.15 -6.14
CA ALA A 22 16.08 -7.92 -6.21
C ALA A 22 15.87 -8.46 -7.63
N TYR A 23 15.42 -9.71 -7.74
CA TYR A 23 15.11 -10.38 -9.00
C TYR A 23 13.87 -11.25 -8.84
N PHE A 24 12.85 -10.98 -9.64
CA PHE A 24 11.52 -11.55 -9.48
C PHE A 24 10.69 -11.45 -10.75
N GLU A 25 9.66 -12.29 -10.84
CA GLU A 25 8.69 -12.26 -11.92
C GLU A 25 7.57 -11.25 -11.64
N VAL A 26 7.02 -10.66 -12.70
CA VAL A 26 5.85 -9.80 -12.64
C VAL A 26 4.84 -10.18 -13.73
N PRO A 27 3.54 -9.87 -13.56
CA PRO A 27 2.53 -10.14 -14.59
C PRO A 27 2.79 -9.35 -15.88
N ALA A 28 2.81 -10.05 -17.02
CA ALA A 28 2.98 -9.43 -18.33
C ALA A 28 1.78 -8.54 -18.71
N GLY A 29 2.05 -7.41 -19.34
CA GLY A 29 1.03 -6.46 -19.82
C GLY A 29 0.24 -5.77 -18.71
N LYS A 30 0.72 -5.79 -17.46
CA LYS A 30 0.11 -5.11 -16.32
C LYS A 30 1.00 -3.98 -15.84
N LEU A 31 0.40 -2.82 -15.61
CA LEU A 31 1.09 -1.69 -14.98
C LEU A 31 1.34 -2.03 -13.50
N VAL A 32 2.60 -2.02 -13.09
CA VAL A 32 3.05 -2.26 -11.72
C VAL A 32 3.95 -1.12 -11.26
N TYR A 33 4.01 -0.91 -9.95
CA TYR A 33 4.98 -0.03 -9.32
C TYR A 33 5.51 -0.73 -8.06
N PHE A 34 6.67 -0.28 -7.58
CA PHE A 34 7.35 -0.92 -6.46
C PHE A 34 7.43 0.01 -5.25
N GLN A 35 7.41 -0.61 -4.07
CA GLN A 35 7.68 0.02 -2.79
C GLN A 35 8.83 -0.72 -2.13
N ALA A 36 9.85 0.00 -1.67
CA ALA A 36 10.91 -0.56 -0.85
C ALA A 36 10.40 -0.63 0.60
N LEU A 37 10.42 -1.82 1.20
CA LEU A 37 9.93 -2.06 2.55
C LEU A 37 11.10 -2.20 3.53
N ASP A 38 10.88 -1.82 4.80
CA ASP A 38 11.81 -2.12 5.88
C ASP A 38 11.55 -3.50 6.52
N GLU A 39 12.33 -3.83 7.55
CA GLU A 39 12.22 -5.07 8.34
C GLU A 39 10.87 -5.29 9.02
N ARG A 40 10.08 -4.22 9.20
CA ARG A 40 8.71 -4.27 9.77
C ARG A 40 7.64 -4.29 8.69
N GLY A 41 8.03 -4.37 7.41
CA GLY A 41 7.13 -4.38 6.27
C GLY A 41 6.54 -3.01 5.93
N MET A 42 7.03 -1.91 6.49
CA MET A 42 6.55 -0.55 6.17
C MET A 42 7.27 0.01 4.95
N ALA A 43 6.53 0.70 4.08
CA ALA A 43 7.11 1.36 2.92
C ALA A 43 8.06 2.49 3.34
N VAL A 44 9.33 2.34 2.99
CA VAL A 44 10.36 3.38 3.11
C VAL A 44 10.23 4.38 1.97
N GLN A 45 9.98 3.90 0.75
CA GLN A 45 9.85 4.74 -0.44
C GLN A 45 8.94 4.05 -1.45
N SER A 46 8.06 4.82 -2.10
CA SER A 46 7.20 4.33 -3.18
C SER A 46 7.56 4.96 -4.50
N MET A 47 7.59 4.16 -5.55
CA MET A 47 7.46 4.67 -6.92
C MET A 47 6.15 5.46 -7.06
N ARG A 48 6.22 6.55 -7.82
CA ARG A 48 5.05 7.36 -8.23
C ARG A 48 4.84 7.36 -9.74
N SER A 49 5.45 6.38 -10.39
CA SER A 49 5.29 6.01 -11.79
C SER A 49 4.99 4.53 -11.86
N GLY A 50 4.37 4.07 -12.95
CA GLY A 50 4.26 2.65 -13.24
C GLY A 50 5.26 2.21 -14.31
N THR A 51 5.54 0.92 -14.32
CA THR A 51 6.24 0.20 -15.39
C THR A 51 5.46 -1.06 -15.77
N TYR A 52 5.80 -1.69 -16.87
CA TYR A 52 5.24 -2.97 -17.29
C TYR A 52 6.27 -3.74 -18.11
N VAL A 53 6.01 -5.02 -18.32
CA VAL A 53 6.82 -5.89 -19.20
C VAL A 53 5.93 -6.65 -20.17
N HIS A 54 6.46 -6.96 -21.35
CA HIS A 54 5.86 -7.87 -22.33
C HIS A 54 6.13 -9.35 -21.98
N PRO A 55 5.37 -10.30 -22.55
CA PRO A 55 5.66 -11.72 -22.38
C PRO A 55 7.10 -12.06 -22.80
N GLY A 56 7.88 -12.65 -21.89
CA GLY A 56 9.28 -13.02 -22.12
C GLY A 56 10.29 -11.87 -22.00
N GLU A 57 9.85 -10.65 -21.72
CA GLU A 57 10.74 -9.51 -21.53
C GLU A 57 11.40 -9.53 -20.13
N SER A 58 12.67 -9.11 -20.08
CA SER A 58 13.37 -8.82 -18.83
C SER A 58 13.66 -7.32 -18.76
N LEU A 59 13.15 -6.66 -17.72
CA LEU A 59 13.41 -5.26 -17.43
C LEU A 59 14.41 -5.15 -16.28
N THR A 60 15.44 -4.30 -16.44
CA THR A 60 16.44 -4.03 -15.41
C THR A 60 16.43 -2.56 -15.03
N CYS A 61 16.39 -2.29 -13.72
CA CYS A 61 16.61 -0.97 -13.14
C CYS A 61 17.97 -1.00 -12.42
N GLN A 62 18.76 0.08 -12.53
CA GLN A 62 20.00 0.20 -11.75
C GLN A 62 19.71 0.47 -10.27
N GLY A 63 18.61 1.14 -9.95
CA GLY A 63 18.21 1.45 -8.58
C GLY A 63 16.79 2.02 -8.48
N CYS A 64 16.49 2.63 -7.34
CA CYS A 64 15.20 3.27 -7.09
C CYS A 64 15.29 4.76 -7.46
N HIS A 65 14.95 5.10 -8.72
CA HIS A 65 14.95 6.46 -9.28
C HIS A 65 16.35 7.00 -9.68
N GLU A 66 17.18 6.18 -10.35
CA GLU A 66 18.47 6.62 -10.91
C GLU A 66 18.34 7.68 -12.03
N PRO A 67 19.41 8.45 -12.29
CA PRO A 67 19.46 9.38 -13.41
C PRO A 67 19.36 8.66 -14.77
N LYS A 68 18.30 8.93 -15.53
CA LYS A 68 18.03 8.31 -16.83
C LYS A 68 19.03 8.62 -17.94
N HIS A 69 19.83 9.67 -17.77
CA HIS A 69 20.78 10.16 -18.77
C HIS A 69 22.24 9.90 -18.38
N GLN A 70 22.46 9.12 -17.32
CA GLN A 70 23.78 8.74 -16.87
C GLN A 70 24.03 7.28 -17.23
N SER A 71 25.20 6.99 -17.79
CA SER A 71 25.62 5.61 -18.00
C SER A 71 25.72 4.89 -16.65
N PRO A 72 25.27 3.63 -16.58
CA PRO A 72 25.32 2.89 -15.34
C PRO A 72 26.78 2.67 -14.92
N ASN A 73 27.08 2.82 -13.62
CA ASN A 73 28.33 2.31 -13.08
C ASN A 73 28.37 0.78 -13.28
N LEU A 74 29.48 0.27 -13.82
CA LEU A 74 29.69 -1.16 -13.94
C LEU A 74 29.73 -1.79 -12.53
N PRO A 75 28.85 -2.76 -12.22
CA PRO A 75 28.92 -3.48 -10.95
C PRO A 75 30.28 -4.16 -10.85
N LYS A 76 30.95 -4.04 -9.69
CA LYS A 76 32.21 -4.76 -9.43
C LYS A 76 31.98 -6.27 -9.29
N THR A 77 30.76 -6.67 -8.95
CA THR A 77 30.33 -8.05 -8.71
C THR A 77 28.95 -8.27 -9.31
N VAL A 78 28.64 -9.52 -9.67
CA VAL A 78 27.29 -9.90 -10.10
C VAL A 78 26.35 -9.77 -8.88
N PRO A 79 25.24 -9.01 -8.98
CA PRO A 79 24.27 -8.88 -7.90
C PRO A 79 23.78 -10.23 -7.39
N LEU A 80 23.63 -10.39 -6.08
CA LEU A 80 23.24 -11.65 -5.44
C LEU A 80 21.93 -12.20 -6.00
N ALA A 81 20.95 -11.33 -6.27
CA ALA A 81 19.65 -11.76 -6.75
C ALA A 81 19.72 -12.39 -8.15
N LEU A 82 20.71 -12.02 -8.98
CA LEU A 82 20.91 -12.58 -10.32
C LEU A 82 21.70 -13.90 -10.32
N GLN A 83 22.16 -14.35 -9.15
CA GLN A 83 22.85 -15.65 -9.00
C GLN A 83 21.87 -16.81 -8.74
N ARG A 84 20.57 -16.51 -8.73
CA ARG A 84 19.48 -17.47 -8.50
C ARG A 84 18.32 -17.19 -9.46
N GLU A 85 17.40 -18.14 -9.53
CA GLU A 85 16.14 -17.98 -10.26
C GLU A 85 15.31 -16.80 -9.71
N PRO A 86 14.49 -16.16 -10.57
CA PRO A 86 13.66 -15.05 -10.14
C PRO A 86 12.66 -15.51 -9.07
N SER A 87 12.50 -14.68 -8.05
CA SER A 87 11.54 -14.93 -6.98
C SER A 87 10.11 -14.88 -7.52
N LYS A 88 9.25 -15.78 -7.04
CA LYS A 88 7.80 -15.63 -7.19
C LYS A 88 7.30 -14.59 -6.17
N ILE A 89 6.26 -13.86 -6.56
CA ILE A 89 5.60 -12.91 -5.67
C ILE A 89 4.85 -13.69 -4.58
N GLN A 90 5.13 -13.37 -3.32
CA GLN A 90 4.41 -13.93 -2.18
C GLN A 90 3.20 -13.03 -1.86
N PRO A 91 1.96 -13.54 -1.94
CA PRO A 91 0.77 -12.72 -1.65
C PRO A 91 0.80 -12.08 -0.27
N ASP A 92 0.22 -10.89 -0.16
CA ASP A 92 0.06 -10.17 1.10
C ASP A 92 -1.28 -10.52 1.80
N ALA A 93 -1.64 -9.80 2.86
CA ALA A 93 -2.84 -10.05 3.64
C ALA A 93 -4.14 -10.09 2.82
N ASP A 94 -5.11 -10.93 3.23
CA ASP A 94 -6.44 -10.95 2.60
C ASP A 94 -7.11 -9.58 2.64
N GLY A 95 -7.79 -9.24 1.55
CA GLY A 95 -8.38 -7.91 1.35
C GLY A 95 -7.41 -6.89 0.72
N SER A 96 -6.17 -7.27 0.40
CA SER A 96 -5.22 -6.40 -0.32
C SER A 96 -5.23 -6.60 -1.84
N ASN A 97 -5.75 -7.73 -2.34
CA ASN A 97 -5.78 -8.07 -3.76
C ASN A 97 -7.11 -8.73 -4.17
N PRO A 98 -8.09 -7.95 -4.68
CA PRO A 98 -8.10 -6.50 -4.80
C PRO A 98 -8.27 -5.81 -3.44
N PHE A 99 -7.91 -4.53 -3.38
CA PHE A 99 -8.00 -3.75 -2.15
C PHE A 99 -9.45 -3.67 -1.63
N ASN A 100 -9.66 -3.87 -0.33
CA ASN A 100 -10.97 -3.75 0.30
C ASN A 100 -10.79 -3.49 1.81
N PHE A 101 -11.04 -2.25 2.24
CA PHE A 101 -10.89 -1.85 3.63
C PHE A 101 -11.74 -2.68 4.61
N PRO A 102 -13.04 -2.96 4.33
CA PRO A 102 -13.85 -3.85 5.18
C PRO A 102 -13.25 -5.24 5.42
N ARG A 103 -12.45 -5.77 4.49
CA ARG A 103 -11.76 -7.07 4.64
C ARG A 103 -10.38 -6.95 5.23
N LEU A 104 -9.64 -5.91 4.83
CA LEU A 104 -8.24 -5.76 5.19
C LEU A 104 -8.11 -5.21 6.62
N VAL A 105 -8.78 -4.11 6.92
CA VAL A 105 -8.53 -3.26 8.11
C VAL A 105 -9.62 -3.42 9.16
N GLN A 106 -10.90 -3.39 8.77
CA GLN A 106 -12.00 -3.42 9.75
C GLN A 106 -11.91 -4.60 10.73
N PRO A 107 -11.54 -5.84 10.33
CA PRO A 107 -11.44 -6.94 11.28
C PRO A 107 -10.39 -6.72 12.37
N VAL A 108 -9.33 -5.97 12.08
CA VAL A 108 -8.31 -5.59 13.06
C VAL A 108 -8.89 -4.58 14.05
N LEU A 109 -9.59 -3.57 13.54
CA LEU A 109 -10.25 -2.56 14.37
C LEU A 109 -11.31 -3.19 15.27
N ASP A 110 -12.11 -4.12 14.75
CA ASP A 110 -13.15 -4.81 15.51
C ASP A 110 -12.57 -5.62 16.68
N ARG A 111 -11.41 -6.25 16.48
CA ARG A 111 -10.72 -7.03 17.52
C ARG A 111 -10.09 -6.15 18.60
N HIS A 112 -9.43 -5.06 18.20
CA HIS A 112 -8.48 -4.36 19.07
C HIS A 112 -8.89 -2.95 19.48
N CYS A 113 -9.81 -2.32 18.74
CA CYS A 113 -10.05 -0.88 18.89
C CYS A 113 -11.52 -0.55 19.21
N VAL A 114 -12.49 -1.23 18.59
CA VAL A 114 -13.91 -0.83 18.63
C VAL A 114 -14.47 -0.82 20.06
N GLU A 115 -14.14 -1.82 20.87
CA GLU A 115 -14.73 -1.93 22.21
C GLU A 115 -14.30 -0.78 23.14
N CYS A 116 -12.99 -0.54 23.27
CA CYS A 116 -12.47 0.54 24.13
C CYS A 116 -12.87 1.91 23.59
N HIS A 117 -12.85 2.12 22.26
CA HIS A 117 -13.29 3.37 21.66
C HIS A 117 -14.77 3.67 21.96
N ARG A 118 -15.62 2.64 22.00
CA ARG A 118 -17.04 2.79 22.38
C ARG A 118 -17.19 3.13 23.87
N GLN A 119 -16.46 2.43 24.74
CA GLN A 119 -16.53 2.63 26.20
C GLN A 119 -16.05 4.03 26.61
N GLU A 120 -14.90 4.44 26.06
CA GLU A 120 -14.27 5.74 26.35
C GLU A 120 -14.89 6.90 25.56
N LYS A 121 -15.92 6.64 24.74
CA LYS A 121 -16.57 7.63 23.86
C LYS A 121 -15.55 8.38 22.98
N ALA A 122 -14.56 7.63 22.48
CA ALA A 122 -13.54 8.13 21.58
C ALA A 122 -14.05 8.14 20.13
N LEU A 123 -13.12 8.19 19.17
CA LEU A 123 -13.44 8.15 17.74
C LEU A 123 -14.23 6.88 17.38
N ASP A 124 -15.34 7.00 16.66
CA ASP A 124 -16.16 5.83 16.28
C ASP A 124 -15.44 5.00 15.20
N LEU A 125 -15.00 3.80 15.57
CA LEU A 125 -14.30 2.86 14.70
C LEU A 125 -15.18 1.69 14.24
N SER A 126 -16.49 1.80 14.37
CA SER A 126 -17.41 0.74 13.94
C SER A 126 -17.39 0.55 12.41
N GLY A 127 -17.61 -0.69 11.99
CA GLY A 127 -17.84 -1.04 10.58
C GLY A 127 -19.22 -0.63 10.05
N LEU A 128 -19.95 0.26 10.72
CA LEU A 128 -21.27 0.70 10.28
C LEU A 128 -21.14 1.57 9.02
N VAL A 129 -21.96 1.29 8.01
CA VAL A 129 -22.02 2.09 6.79
C VAL A 129 -22.52 3.50 7.12
N ALA A 130 -21.73 4.50 6.74
CA ALA A 130 -21.94 5.91 7.04
C ALA A 130 -22.53 6.69 5.86
N ASP A 131 -22.46 6.16 4.63
CA ASP A 131 -22.92 6.87 3.43
C ASP A 131 -23.48 5.95 2.32
N LYS A 132 -23.93 6.57 1.23
CA LYS A 132 -24.45 5.88 0.04
C LYS A 132 -23.40 5.15 -0.79
N HIS A 133 -22.11 5.39 -0.53
CA HIS A 133 -20.99 4.75 -1.23
C HIS A 133 -20.53 3.47 -0.51
N GLY A 134 -21.07 3.20 0.68
CA GLY A 134 -20.74 2.03 1.49
C GLY A 134 -19.56 2.26 2.44
N TRP A 135 -19.10 3.51 2.61
CA TRP A 135 -17.97 3.81 3.48
C TRP A 135 -18.34 3.58 4.94
N THR A 136 -17.47 2.92 5.70
CA THR A 136 -17.70 2.66 7.13
C THR A 136 -17.38 3.90 7.98
N ARG A 137 -17.95 3.97 9.18
CA ARG A 137 -17.66 5.02 10.18
C ARG A 137 -16.17 5.08 10.50
N SER A 138 -15.55 3.93 10.74
CA SER A 138 -14.10 3.81 10.94
C SER A 138 -13.28 4.46 9.82
N TYR A 139 -13.59 4.14 8.57
CA TYR A 139 -12.87 4.68 7.42
C TYR A 139 -13.01 6.19 7.33
N ALA A 140 -14.25 6.70 7.40
CA ALA A 140 -14.53 8.13 7.33
C ALA A 140 -13.82 8.92 8.44
N ASN A 141 -13.67 8.31 9.62
CA ASN A 141 -13.02 8.93 10.76
C ASN A 141 -11.48 8.84 10.74
N LEU A 142 -10.92 7.80 10.10
CA LEU A 142 -9.48 7.56 10.07
C LEU A 142 -8.79 8.14 8.82
N ALA A 143 -9.33 7.92 7.63
CA ALA A 143 -8.61 8.08 6.37
C ALA A 143 -8.07 9.51 6.16
N GLU A 144 -8.90 10.53 6.38
CA GLU A 144 -8.52 11.93 6.16
C GLU A 144 -7.55 12.46 7.23
N LYS A 145 -7.83 12.16 8.50
CA LYS A 145 -7.14 12.82 9.63
C LYS A 145 -5.91 12.06 10.12
N TYR A 146 -5.94 10.74 10.05
CA TYR A 146 -4.91 9.86 10.59
C TYR A 146 -4.23 9.03 9.51
N GLY A 147 -4.88 8.79 8.37
CA GLY A 147 -4.34 8.06 7.24
C GLY A 147 -3.18 8.76 6.52
N PHE A 148 -2.69 8.10 5.47
CA PHE A 148 -1.75 8.69 4.52
C PHE A 148 -2.32 8.58 3.10
N TYR A 149 -2.26 9.67 2.35
CA TYR A 149 -2.72 9.72 0.97
C TYR A 149 -1.99 10.80 0.17
N PHE A 150 -1.99 10.64 -1.16
CA PHE A 150 -1.67 11.71 -2.10
C PHE A 150 -2.93 12.22 -2.79
N HIS A 151 -3.10 13.53 -2.88
CA HIS A 151 -4.10 14.16 -3.72
C HIS A 151 -3.75 13.99 -5.20
N VAL A 152 -4.77 13.75 -6.02
CA VAL A 152 -4.66 13.71 -7.47
C VAL A 152 -5.60 14.77 -8.06
N SER A 153 -5.23 16.04 -7.87
CA SER A 153 -5.92 17.19 -8.44
C SER A 153 -4.98 17.97 -9.37
N ASN A 154 -5.53 18.80 -10.26
CA ASN A 154 -4.72 19.66 -11.11
C ASN A 154 -3.85 20.61 -10.24
N GLY A 155 -2.53 20.53 -10.39
CA GLY A 155 -1.58 21.27 -9.55
C GLY A 155 -1.14 20.59 -8.25
N SER A 156 -1.66 19.39 -7.92
CA SER A 156 -1.23 18.61 -6.74
C SER A 156 0.27 18.27 -6.73
N ILE A 157 0.91 18.24 -7.91
CA ILE A 157 2.37 18.10 -8.03
C ILE A 157 3.15 19.22 -7.30
N ASN A 158 2.52 20.38 -7.09
CA ASN A 158 3.11 21.52 -6.40
C ASN A 158 2.68 21.61 -4.92
N SER A 159 1.86 20.69 -4.42
CA SER A 159 1.49 20.66 -2.99
C SER A 159 2.49 19.84 -2.18
N GLY A 160 2.80 20.31 -0.97
CA GLY A 160 3.89 19.76 -0.16
C GLY A 160 3.58 18.42 0.52
N ILE A 161 2.54 18.38 1.36
CA ILE A 161 2.32 17.28 2.32
C ILE A 161 1.67 16.06 1.65
N HIS A 162 0.59 16.27 0.91
CA HIS A 162 -0.17 15.23 0.21
C HIS A 162 -0.07 15.39 -1.30
N GLY A 163 1.06 15.88 -1.82
CA GLY A 163 1.25 16.16 -3.24
C GLY A 163 2.61 15.74 -3.77
N GLY A 164 3.14 16.51 -4.72
CA GLY A 164 4.46 16.26 -5.28
C GLY A 164 4.45 15.28 -6.45
N SER A 165 5.62 15.09 -7.05
CA SER A 165 5.89 14.09 -8.09
C SER A 165 6.69 12.89 -7.58
N ARG A 166 7.15 12.94 -6.31
CA ARG A 166 8.06 11.97 -5.72
C ARG A 166 7.68 11.71 -4.27
N THR A 167 8.02 10.53 -3.78
CA THR A 167 8.05 10.25 -2.34
C THR A 167 9.38 10.68 -1.74
N ILE A 168 9.40 10.96 -0.45
CA ILE A 168 10.62 11.19 0.32
C ILE A 168 10.86 9.94 1.17
N ALA A 169 12.06 9.35 1.07
CA ALA A 169 12.41 8.15 1.83
C ALA A 169 12.18 8.37 3.34
N GLY A 170 11.48 7.43 3.97
CA GLY A 170 11.11 7.48 5.38
C GLY A 170 9.97 8.44 5.72
N ARG A 171 9.40 9.15 4.73
CA ARG A 171 8.27 10.09 4.90
C ARG A 171 7.14 9.77 3.91
N PHE A 172 6.79 8.49 3.82
CA PHE A 172 5.72 7.99 2.97
C PHE A 172 4.90 6.93 3.73
N GLY A 173 3.63 6.76 3.35
CA GLY A 173 2.79 5.66 3.82
C GLY A 173 2.61 5.67 5.33
N ALA A 174 2.65 4.49 5.95
CA ALA A 174 2.53 4.31 7.39
C ALA A 174 3.53 5.17 8.17
N ARG A 175 4.77 5.28 7.69
CA ARG A 175 5.83 6.07 8.36
C ARG A 175 5.56 7.58 8.40
N ALA A 176 4.68 8.08 7.53
CA ALA A 176 4.23 9.47 7.51
C ALA A 176 2.78 9.66 7.99
N SER A 177 2.12 8.57 8.38
CA SER A 177 0.76 8.59 8.91
C SER A 177 0.78 8.86 10.41
N ARG A 178 -0.15 9.70 10.88
CA ARG A 178 -0.36 9.92 12.32
C ARG A 178 -0.92 8.69 13.01
N LEU A 179 -1.62 7.81 12.27
CA LEU A 179 -2.21 6.61 12.86
C LEU A 179 -1.14 5.71 13.46
N LEU A 180 0.08 5.66 12.88
CA LEU A 180 1.16 4.82 13.35
C LEU A 180 1.53 5.09 14.82
N GLU A 181 1.38 6.34 15.30
CA GLU A 181 1.62 6.75 16.69
C GLU A 181 0.65 6.12 17.70
N TYR A 182 -0.44 5.50 17.23
CA TYR A 182 -1.47 4.88 18.05
C TYR A 182 -1.50 3.35 17.97
N LEU A 183 -0.57 2.74 17.23
CA LEU A 183 -0.53 1.29 16.98
C LEU A 183 0.44 0.54 17.90
N ASP A 184 0.75 1.12 19.07
CA ASP A 184 1.64 0.53 20.07
C ASP A 184 1.10 0.68 21.50
N GLU A 185 1.85 0.14 22.45
CA GLU A 185 1.49 0.07 23.87
C GLU A 185 1.24 1.45 24.52
N THR A 186 1.75 2.53 23.94
CA THR A 186 1.51 3.89 24.46
C THR A 186 0.06 4.32 24.30
N HIS A 187 -0.66 3.72 23.34
CA HIS A 187 -2.09 3.90 23.17
C HIS A 187 -2.86 2.85 23.97
N TYR A 188 -2.97 3.07 25.28
CA TYR A 188 -3.77 2.21 26.19
C TYR A 188 -3.37 0.73 26.18
N GLY A 189 -2.08 0.41 25.98
CA GLY A 189 -1.58 -0.97 26.01
C GLY A 189 -1.94 -1.79 24.77
N VAL A 190 -2.17 -1.14 23.61
CA VAL A 190 -2.41 -1.85 22.35
C VAL A 190 -1.20 -2.70 21.97
N GLU A 191 -1.46 -3.98 21.75
CA GLU A 191 -0.50 -4.94 21.20
C GLU A 191 -1.12 -5.63 19.99
N LEU A 192 -0.48 -5.47 18.83
CA LEU A 192 -0.92 -6.09 17.58
C LEU A 192 0.01 -7.26 17.22
N SER A 193 -0.56 -8.33 16.69
CA SER A 193 0.24 -9.37 16.03
C SER A 193 0.92 -8.79 14.78
N GLU A 194 1.96 -9.45 14.28
CA GLU A 194 2.63 -9.04 13.03
C GLU A 194 1.65 -8.94 11.85
N GLU A 195 0.69 -9.87 11.77
CA GLU A 195 -0.36 -9.85 10.74
C GLU A 195 -1.30 -8.65 10.90
N ASP A 196 -1.78 -8.39 12.11
CA ASP A 196 -2.72 -7.30 12.38
C ASP A 196 -2.06 -5.93 12.17
N PHE A 197 -0.80 -5.79 12.59
CA PHE A 197 0.00 -4.61 12.30
C PHE A 197 0.21 -4.44 10.78
N ARG A 198 0.57 -5.52 10.06
CA ARG A 198 0.77 -5.49 8.61
C ARG A 198 -0.49 -5.03 7.87
N ARG A 199 -1.67 -5.49 8.27
CA ARG A 199 -2.96 -5.12 7.64
C ARG A 199 -3.21 -3.60 7.68
N ILE A 200 -2.97 -2.96 8.83
CA ILE A 200 -3.15 -1.51 8.98
C ILE A 200 -2.06 -0.76 8.22
N VAL A 201 -0.80 -1.15 8.36
CA VAL A 201 0.34 -0.53 7.66
C VAL A 201 0.18 -0.61 6.15
N LEU A 202 -0.24 -1.76 5.62
CA LEU A 202 -0.44 -1.96 4.19
C LEU A 202 -1.48 -1.01 3.63
N TRP A 203 -2.58 -0.78 4.36
CA TRP A 203 -3.58 0.22 3.97
C TRP A 203 -3.00 1.63 3.90
N LEU A 204 -2.22 2.04 4.91
CA LEU A 204 -1.57 3.35 4.93
C LEU A 204 -0.55 3.51 3.79
N ASP A 205 0.24 2.47 3.50
CA ASP A 205 1.21 2.43 2.40
C ASP A 205 0.54 2.45 1.02
N CYS A 206 -0.74 2.08 0.94
CA CYS A 206 -1.54 2.03 -0.29
C CYS A 206 -2.51 3.22 -0.40
N ASN A 207 -2.08 4.42 0.02
CA ASN A 207 -2.87 5.66 -0.04
C ASN A 207 -4.19 5.65 0.74
N SER A 208 -4.31 4.74 1.71
CA SER A 208 -5.50 4.63 2.57
C SER A 208 -6.79 4.47 1.78
N GLU A 209 -6.78 3.73 0.68
CA GLU A 209 -7.96 3.50 -0.16
C GLU A 209 -9.06 2.70 0.54
N PHE A 210 -10.30 2.80 0.03
CA PHE A 210 -11.43 2.00 0.54
C PHE A 210 -11.68 0.74 -0.31
N TYR A 211 -11.69 0.89 -1.64
CA TYR A 211 -12.03 -0.14 -2.60
C TYR A 211 -11.01 -0.23 -3.73
N GLY A 212 -10.76 -1.44 -4.23
CA GLY A 212 -9.86 -1.71 -5.34
C GLY A 212 -10.53 -1.65 -6.72
N ALA A 213 -11.86 -1.50 -6.78
CA ALA A 213 -12.62 -1.34 -8.01
C ALA A 213 -13.64 -0.20 -7.91
N TYR A 214 -13.86 0.51 -9.02
CA TYR A 214 -14.77 1.67 -9.10
C TYR A 214 -16.22 1.32 -9.40
N TYR A 215 -16.53 0.04 -9.50
CA TYR A 215 -17.86 -0.46 -9.83
C TYR A 215 -18.31 -1.52 -8.82
N ASN A 216 -19.62 -1.77 -8.77
CA ASN A 216 -20.24 -2.72 -7.84
C ASN A 216 -19.80 -2.49 -6.38
N THR A 217 -19.83 -1.23 -5.94
CA THR A 217 -19.43 -0.82 -4.59
C THR A 217 -20.29 -1.48 -3.50
N GLU A 218 -21.55 -1.81 -3.80
CA GLU A 218 -22.43 -2.52 -2.87
C GLU A 218 -21.93 -3.94 -2.56
N ALA A 219 -21.45 -4.67 -3.56
CA ALA A 219 -20.85 -6.00 -3.33
C ALA A 219 -19.55 -5.89 -2.54
N GLN A 220 -18.70 -4.90 -2.88
CA GLN A 220 -17.47 -4.64 -2.13
C GLN A 220 -17.76 -4.26 -0.66
N ALA A 221 -18.82 -3.48 -0.40
CA ALA A 221 -19.27 -3.10 0.94
C ALA A 221 -19.67 -4.33 1.78
N ARG A 222 -20.25 -5.34 1.13
CA ARG A 222 -20.60 -6.63 1.76
C ARG A 222 -19.41 -7.58 1.90
N GLY A 223 -18.20 -7.15 1.51
CA GLY A 223 -16.98 -7.97 1.57
C GLY A 223 -16.82 -8.93 0.39
N GLU A 224 -17.64 -8.83 -0.65
CA GLU A 224 -17.48 -9.66 -1.86
C GLU A 224 -16.25 -9.21 -2.67
N THR A 225 -15.52 -10.16 -3.24
CA THR A 225 -14.35 -9.86 -4.10
C THR A 225 -14.82 -9.30 -5.44
N VAL A 226 -14.44 -8.06 -5.75
CA VAL A 226 -14.67 -7.45 -7.08
C VAL A 226 -13.34 -7.08 -7.71
N TYR A 227 -12.92 -7.84 -8.71
CA TYR A 227 -11.64 -7.59 -9.39
C TYR A 227 -11.71 -6.38 -10.31
N PRO A 228 -10.75 -5.45 -10.28
CA PRO A 228 -10.72 -4.31 -11.20
C PRO A 228 -10.65 -4.76 -12.66
N ARG A 229 -11.38 -4.05 -13.54
CA ARG A 229 -11.38 -4.28 -15.00
C ARG A 229 -10.40 -3.35 -15.71
N LEU A 230 -10.05 -3.75 -16.93
CA LEU A 230 -9.19 -2.99 -17.84
C LEU A 230 -9.99 -2.35 -18.99
N ASP A 231 -11.31 -2.19 -18.81
CA ASP A 231 -12.20 -1.61 -19.81
C ASP A 231 -11.84 -0.15 -20.17
#